data_AF-A0A8T1GWS4-F1
#
_entry.id   AF-A0A8T1GWS4-F1
#
_cell.length_a   1.000
_cell.length_b   1.000
_cell.length_c   1.000
_cell.angle_alpha   90.00
_cell.angle_beta   90.00
_cell.angle_gamma   90.00
#
_symmetry.space_group_name_H-M   'P 1'
#
loop_
_entity.id
_entity.type
_entity.pdbx_description
1 polymer ?
#
loop_
_entity_poly.entity_id
_entity_poly.type
_entity_poly.pdbx_seq_one_letter_code
_entity_poly.pdbx_strand_id
1 'polypeptide(L)'
;RVFLEAGFVDVRVTEYVIPINVVDMSIGKLWLVSCLDALEANCLRLLTTYMGWDPDKCKAACEMAAREMANLAKNPEKSKGLQVKMRVVIGRKPLDSQPTDLAELLGGSISPATDSVGGGSPDPTLHPDDEDTASVVASPPRETVGLGSA
;
A
#
# COMPACT_ATOMS: atom_id res chain seq x y z
N ARG A 1 17.73 -13.26 0.32
CA ARG A 1 17.77 -14.69 0.71
C ARG A 1 16.79 -14.99 1.85
N VAL A 2 16.63 -14.09 2.83
CA VAL A 2 15.64 -14.17 3.92
C VAL A 2 14.30 -14.85 3.57
N PHE A 3 13.63 -14.50 2.46
CA PHE A 3 12.37 -15.15 2.09
C PHE A 3 12.50 -16.63 1.73
N LEU A 4 13.55 -17.03 1.00
CA LEU A 4 13.82 -18.43 0.69
C LEU A 4 14.18 -19.20 1.97
N GLU A 5 14.97 -18.59 2.85
CA GLU A 5 15.35 -19.17 4.15
C GLU A 5 14.14 -19.32 5.08
N ALA A 6 13.15 -18.44 4.97
CA ALA A 6 11.86 -18.53 5.64
C ALA A 6 10.89 -19.53 4.98
N GLY A 7 11.33 -20.28 3.96
CA GLY A 7 10.55 -21.33 3.29
C GLY A 7 9.63 -20.84 2.18
N PHE A 8 9.64 -19.56 1.79
CA PHE A 8 8.85 -19.11 0.64
C PHE A 8 9.38 -19.71 -0.66
N VAL A 9 8.47 -20.06 -1.55
CA VAL A 9 8.77 -20.60 -2.89
C VAL A 9 8.46 -19.56 -3.97
N ASP A 10 8.96 -19.79 -5.19
CA ASP A 10 8.72 -18.91 -6.35
C ASP A 10 9.09 -17.43 -6.10
N VAL A 11 10.16 -17.20 -5.32
CA VAL A 11 10.58 -15.86 -4.91
C VAL A 11 11.10 -15.05 -6.10
N ARG A 12 10.43 -13.94 -6.40
CA ARG A 12 10.83 -12.96 -7.40
C ARG A 12 11.19 -11.64 -6.74
N VAL A 13 12.21 -10.98 -7.27
CA VAL A 13 12.66 -9.67 -6.82
C VAL A 13 12.61 -8.71 -7.99
N THR A 14 12.00 -7.55 -7.79
CA THR A 14 12.00 -6.46 -8.75
C THR A 14 12.48 -5.19 -8.08
N GLU A 15 13.42 -4.50 -8.70
CA GLU A 15 13.99 -3.26 -8.18
C GLU A 15 13.52 -2.08 -9.02
N TYR A 16 13.12 -1.02 -8.34
CA TYR A 16 12.68 0.23 -8.92
C TYR A 16 13.53 1.38 -8.37
N VAL A 17 13.87 2.31 -9.25
CA VAL A 17 14.46 3.59 -8.87
C VAL A 17 13.49 4.67 -9.31
N ILE A 18 12.96 5.42 -8.35
CA ILE A 18 11.93 6.43 -8.56
C ILE A 18 12.54 7.79 -8.26
N PRO A 19 12.84 8.61 -9.28
CA PRO A 19 13.36 9.94 -9.08
C PRO A 19 12.31 10.82 -8.39
N ILE A 20 12.70 11.51 -7.32
CA ILE A 20 11.86 12.52 -6.68
C ILE A 20 12.02 13.82 -7.45
N ASN A 21 11.12 14.03 -8.40
CA ASN A 21 10.96 15.29 -9.10
C ASN A 21 9.59 15.89 -8.76
N VAL A 22 9.51 17.22 -8.61
CA VAL A 22 8.26 17.93 -8.25
C VAL A 22 7.52 18.47 -9.47
N VAL A 23 7.83 17.95 -10.66
CA VAL A 23 7.13 18.28 -11.91
C VAL A 23 5.67 17.81 -11.81
N ASP A 24 4.74 18.52 -12.45
CA ASP A 24 3.31 18.22 -12.33
C ASP A 24 2.94 16.81 -12.78
N MET A 25 2.04 16.19 -12.00
CA MET A 25 1.50 14.84 -12.20
C MET A 25 2.56 13.71 -12.24
N SER A 26 3.76 13.94 -11.69
CA SER A 26 4.79 12.90 -11.65
C SER A 26 4.57 11.90 -10.49
N ILE A 27 4.93 10.64 -10.73
CA ILE A 27 5.03 9.60 -9.69
C ILE A 27 6.00 10.03 -8.59
N GLY A 28 7.06 10.78 -8.92
CA GLY A 28 8.02 11.31 -7.96
C GLY A 28 7.40 12.26 -6.93
N LYS A 29 6.44 13.10 -7.36
CA LYS A 29 5.69 13.98 -6.45
C LYS A 29 4.82 13.18 -5.49
N LEU A 30 4.14 12.14 -5.97
CA LEU A 30 3.36 11.24 -5.13
C LEU A 30 4.22 10.53 -4.08
N TRP A 31 5.36 9.98 -4.51
CA TRP A 31 6.31 9.33 -3.59
C TRP A 31 6.88 10.28 -2.55
N LEU A 32 7.14 11.55 -2.91
CA LEU A 32 7.56 12.55 -1.94
C LEU A 32 6.51 12.75 -0.86
N VAL A 33 5.24 12.97 -1.24
CA VAL A 33 4.13 13.14 -0.28
C VAL A 33 4.07 11.94 0.67
N SER A 34 4.08 10.72 0.13
CA SER A 34 4.08 9.50 0.95
C SER A 34 5.27 9.43 1.92
N CYS A 35 6.48 9.85 1.50
CA CYS A 35 7.64 9.87 2.39
C CYS A 35 7.50 10.89 3.52
N LEU A 36 6.91 12.06 3.24
CA LEU A 36 6.68 13.10 4.24
C LEU A 36 5.65 12.64 5.29
N ASP A 37 4.54 12.06 4.84
CA ASP A 37 3.47 11.60 5.73
C ASP A 37 3.91 10.38 6.57
N ALA A 38 4.73 9.50 6.00
CA ALA A 38 5.21 8.31 6.69
C ALA A 38 6.31 8.60 7.72
N LEU A 39 6.91 9.80 7.73
CA LEU A 39 8.08 10.08 8.54
C LEU A 39 7.78 9.99 10.04
N GLU A 40 6.70 10.64 10.50
CA GLU A 40 6.26 10.53 11.89
C GLU A 40 5.82 9.09 12.23
N ALA A 41 5.05 8.45 11.36
CA ALA A 41 4.55 7.09 11.59
C ALA A 41 5.69 6.07 11.78
N ASN A 42 6.78 6.22 11.02
CA ASN A 42 7.96 5.35 11.12
C ASN A 42 8.81 5.66 12.36
N CYS A 43 8.99 6.94 12.69
CA CYS A 43 9.91 7.36 13.74
C CYS A 43 9.27 7.31 15.14
N LEU A 44 8.01 7.72 15.29
CA LEU A 44 7.43 8.04 16.59
C LEU A 44 7.48 6.85 17.54
N ARG A 45 6.93 5.70 17.14
CA ARG A 45 6.93 4.50 18.00
C ARG A 45 8.35 4.01 18.26
N LEU A 46 9.18 3.96 17.22
CA LEU A 46 10.54 3.41 17.33
C LEU A 46 11.39 4.23 18.30
N LEU A 47 11.40 5.55 18.14
CA LEU A 47 12.24 6.44 18.92
C LEU A 47 11.73 6.62 20.35
N THR A 48 10.41 6.71 20.55
CA THR A 48 9.85 6.87 21.90
C THR A 48 9.94 5.59 22.73
N THR A 49 9.60 4.43 22.13
CA THR A 49 9.53 3.15 22.86
C THR A 49 10.90 2.56 23.13
N TYR A 50 11.79 2.58 22.12
CA TYR A 50 13.06 1.84 22.19
C TYR A 50 14.28 2.74 22.40
N MET A 51 14.16 4.06 22.16
CA MET A 51 15.26 5.01 22.35
C MET A 51 14.98 6.07 23.41
N GLY A 52 13.82 6.01 24.09
CA GLY A 52 13.48 6.90 25.20
C GLY A 52 13.32 8.36 24.77
N TRP A 53 13.02 8.62 23.50
CA TRP A 53 12.75 9.99 23.05
C TRP A 53 11.45 10.50 23.67
N ASP A 54 11.45 11.79 23.99
CA ASP A 54 10.23 12.49 24.32
C ASP A 54 9.31 12.56 23.07
N PRO A 55 8.01 12.22 23.19
CA PRO A 55 7.10 12.19 22.05
C PRO A 55 6.95 13.52 21.32
N ASP A 56 6.88 14.63 22.05
CA ASP A 56 6.66 15.95 21.45
C ASP A 56 7.93 16.43 20.73
N LYS A 57 9.10 16.21 21.33
CA LYS A 57 10.39 16.44 20.64
C LYS A 57 10.55 15.57 19.40
N CYS A 58 10.10 14.31 19.44
CA CYS A 58 10.14 13.42 18.28
C CYS A 58 9.27 13.95 17.13
N LYS A 59 8.04 14.38 17.43
CA LYS A 59 7.13 14.98 16.43
C LYS A 59 7.71 16.25 15.82
N ALA A 60 8.24 17.15 16.64
CA ALA A 60 8.88 18.39 16.17
C ALA A 60 10.08 18.09 15.25
N ALA A 61 10.92 17.12 15.60
CA ALA A 61 12.03 16.70 14.76
C ALA A 61 11.55 16.07 13.44
N CYS A 62 10.48 15.28 13.47
CA CYS A 62 9.87 14.71 12.26
C CYS A 62 9.34 15.81 11.34
N GLU A 63 8.63 16.81 11.89
CA GLU A 63 8.12 17.94 11.12
C GLU A 63 9.26 18.76 10.49
N MET A 64 10.33 19.02 11.25
CA MET A 64 11.52 19.69 10.71
C MET A 64 12.15 18.91 9.55
N ALA A 65 12.37 17.61 9.72
CA ALA A 65 12.95 16.76 8.69
C ALA A 65 12.05 16.68 7.44
N ALA A 66 10.73 16.62 7.61
CA ALA A 66 9.77 16.66 6.51
C ALA A 66 9.88 17.98 5.72
N ARG A 67 9.94 19.12 6.42
CA ARG A 67 10.11 20.44 5.80
C ARG A 67 11.44 20.54 5.04
N GLU A 68 12.53 20.06 5.63
CA GLU A 68 13.85 20.02 4.98
C GLU A 68 13.84 19.17 3.71
N MET A 69 13.26 17.97 3.77
CA MET A 69 13.13 17.08 2.61
C MET A 69 12.29 17.70 1.50
N ALA A 70 11.17 18.34 1.85
CA ALA A 70 10.33 19.05 0.88
C ALA A 70 11.08 20.21 0.20
N ASN A 71 11.90 20.96 0.97
CA ASN A 71 12.71 22.05 0.44
C ASN A 71 13.82 21.56 -0.48
N LEU A 72 14.47 20.44 -0.15
CA LEU A 72 15.47 19.79 -1.01
C LEU A 72 14.84 19.33 -2.33
N ALA A 73 13.67 18.69 -2.28
CA ALA A 73 12.97 18.21 -3.47
C ALA A 73 12.53 19.34 -4.43
N LYS A 74 12.21 20.51 -3.89
CA LYS A 74 11.82 21.69 -4.70
C LYS A 74 13.01 22.40 -5.34
N ASN A 75 14.24 22.18 -4.87
CA ASN A 75 15.42 22.81 -5.41
C ASN A 75 15.97 21.98 -6.60
N PRO A 76 15.98 22.51 -7.84
CA PRO A 76 16.39 21.75 -9.03
C PRO A 76 17.85 21.31 -9.04
N GLU A 77 18.73 21.98 -8.30
CA GLU A 77 20.15 21.61 -8.20
C GLU A 77 20.38 20.58 -7.10
N LYS A 78 19.75 20.78 -5.93
CA LYS A 78 19.93 19.90 -4.77
C LYS A 78 19.14 18.59 -4.87
N SER A 79 18.06 18.57 -5.65
CA SER A 79 17.27 17.36 -5.92
C SER A 79 17.95 16.42 -6.91
N LYS A 80 19.06 16.80 -7.55
CA LYS A 80 19.83 15.93 -8.43
C LYS A 80 20.32 14.71 -7.64
N GLY A 81 19.73 13.55 -7.89
CA GLY A 81 20.03 12.29 -7.20
C GLY A 81 19.11 11.97 -6.02
N LEU A 82 18.14 12.82 -5.70
CA LEU A 82 17.08 12.47 -4.75
C LEU A 82 16.16 11.43 -5.41
N GLN A 83 16.24 10.19 -4.94
CA GLN A 83 15.52 9.07 -5.52
C GLN A 83 15.14 8.05 -4.45
N VAL A 84 14.00 7.41 -4.63
CA VAL A 84 13.58 6.26 -3.83
C VAL A 84 14.05 5.00 -4.54
N LYS A 85 14.84 4.17 -3.84
CA LYS A 85 15.17 2.81 -4.29
C LYS A 85 14.22 1.85 -3.60
N MET A 86 13.36 1.21 -4.37
CA MET A 86 12.39 0.25 -3.86
C MET A 86 12.73 -1.14 -4.38
N ARG A 87 12.77 -2.12 -3.47
CA ARG A 87 12.87 -3.53 -3.82
C ARG A 87 11.56 -4.22 -3.45
N VAL A 88 10.82 -4.66 -4.46
CA VAL A 88 9.62 -5.46 -4.27
C VAL A 88 10.02 -6.93 -4.32
N VAL A 89 9.68 -7.67 -3.27
CA VAL A 89 9.89 -9.12 -3.19
C VAL A 89 8.54 -9.80 -3.11
N ILE A 90 8.28 -10.70 -4.06
CA ILE A 90 7.07 -11.50 -4.10
C ILE A 90 7.49 -12.95 -3.89
N GLY A 91 6.90 -13.62 -2.90
CA GLY A 91 7.10 -15.05 -2.65
C GLY A 91 5.75 -15.71 -2.39
N ARG A 92 5.62 -16.97 -2.79
CA ARG A 92 4.43 -17.78 -2.54
C ARG A 92 4.64 -18.62 -1.28
N LYS A 93 3.59 -18.77 -0.47
CA LYS A 93 3.59 -19.74 0.63
C LYS A 93 3.71 -21.17 0.07
N PRO A 94 4.45 -22.07 0.73
CA PRO A 94 4.47 -23.49 0.38
C PRO A 94 3.06 -24.10 0.32
N LEU A 95 2.85 -25.13 -0.52
CA LEU A 95 1.53 -25.75 -0.68
C LEU A 95 1.04 -26.48 0.57
N ASP A 96 1.97 -26.91 1.42
CA ASP A 96 1.76 -27.57 2.70
C ASP A 96 1.71 -26.60 3.88
N SER A 97 1.74 -25.28 3.63
CA SER A 97 1.58 -24.29 4.69
C SER A 97 0.17 -24.38 5.27
N GLN A 98 0.06 -24.52 6.59
CA GLN A 98 -1.23 -24.42 7.28
C GLN A 98 -1.89 -23.07 6.94
N PRO A 99 -3.20 -23.03 6.65
CA PRO A 99 -3.92 -21.78 6.48
C PRO A 99 -3.69 -20.88 7.69
N THR A 100 -3.27 -19.65 7.45
CA THR A 100 -3.12 -18.67 8.52
C THR A 100 -4.51 -18.16 8.86
N ASP A 101 -5.01 -18.48 10.06
CA ASP A 101 -6.22 -17.85 10.56
C ASP A 101 -5.91 -16.38 10.92
N LEU A 102 -6.38 -15.47 10.07
CA LEU A 102 -6.23 -14.04 10.27
C LEU A 102 -6.94 -13.54 11.53
N ALA A 103 -8.02 -14.20 11.96
CA ALA A 103 -8.75 -13.82 13.17
C ALA A 103 -7.94 -14.16 14.44
N GLU A 104 -7.28 -15.32 14.45
CA GLU A 104 -6.42 -15.75 15.54
C GLU A 104 -5.17 -14.85 15.66
N LEU A 105 -4.57 -14.49 14.52
CA LEU A 105 -3.34 -13.68 14.47
C LEU A 105 -3.56 -12.20 14.79
N LEU A 106 -4.76 -11.68 14.55
CA LEU A 106 -5.17 -10.30 14.87
C LEU A 106 -5.82 -10.17 16.25
N GLY A 107 -5.87 -11.26 17.05
CA GLY A 107 -6.36 -11.22 18.43
C GLY A 107 -7.87 -11.06 18.55
N GLY A 108 -8.65 -11.55 17.58
CA GLY A 108 -10.10 -11.45 17.58
C GLY A 108 -10.76 -12.38 18.60
N SER A 109 -10.95 -11.94 19.84
CA SER A 109 -11.95 -12.53 20.73
C SER A 109 -13.34 -12.06 20.31
N ILE A 110 -13.91 -12.64 19.26
CA ILE A 110 -15.35 -12.56 19.04
C ILE A 110 -15.97 -13.69 19.85
N SER A 111 -16.41 -13.36 21.06
CA SER A 111 -17.27 -14.24 21.84
C SER A 111 -18.55 -14.51 21.01
N PRO A 112 -18.94 -15.77 20.76
CA PRO A 112 -20.21 -16.03 20.12
C PRO A 112 -21.33 -15.57 21.05
N ALA A 113 -22.05 -14.52 20.65
CA ALA A 113 -23.32 -14.19 21.27
C ALA A 113 -24.25 -15.37 21.05
N THR A 114 -24.75 -15.95 22.14
CA THR A 114 -25.76 -16.99 22.13
C THR A 114 -27.03 -16.46 21.49
N ASP A 115 -27.43 -17.04 20.35
CA ASP A 115 -28.74 -16.81 19.73
C ASP A 115 -29.85 -17.27 20.68
N SER A 116 -30.55 -16.32 21.29
CA SER A 116 -31.89 -16.53 21.83
C SER A 116 -32.92 -16.13 20.77
N VAL A 117 -33.51 -17.17 20.18
CA VAL A 117 -34.71 -17.18 19.33
C VAL A 117 -35.77 -16.17 19.79
N GLY A 118 -36.21 -15.31 18.86
CA GLY A 118 -37.29 -14.35 19.10
C GLY A 118 -37.87 -13.75 17.82
N GLY A 119 -38.74 -14.52 17.17
CA GLY A 119 -39.88 -14.15 16.32
C GLY A 119 -39.92 -12.83 15.52
N GLY A 120 -40.22 -12.96 14.22
CA GLY A 120 -41.00 -11.96 13.47
C GLY A 120 -40.45 -11.64 12.09
N SER A 121 -40.84 -12.41 11.08
CA SER A 121 -40.75 -12.02 9.67
C SER A 121 -41.63 -10.80 9.41
N PRO A 122 -41.15 -9.82 8.62
CA PRO A 122 -41.95 -9.43 7.47
C PRO A 122 -41.12 -9.39 6.18
N ASP A 123 -41.75 -9.95 5.16
CA ASP A 123 -41.37 -10.01 3.75
C ASP A 123 -41.26 -8.60 3.12
N PRO A 124 -40.13 -8.22 2.48
CA PRO A 124 -40.06 -7.05 1.64
C PRO A 124 -40.19 -7.45 0.17
N THR A 125 -41.41 -7.35 -0.33
CA THR A 125 -41.77 -7.36 -1.76
C THR A 125 -40.81 -6.50 -2.58
N LEU A 126 -40.17 -7.11 -3.59
CA LEU A 126 -39.34 -6.44 -4.60
C LEU A 126 -40.19 -5.50 -5.45
N HIS A 127 -39.94 -4.20 -5.38
CA HIS A 127 -40.32 -3.27 -6.44
C HIS A 127 -39.18 -3.20 -7.48
N PRO A 128 -39.45 -3.50 -8.76
CA PRO A 128 -38.52 -3.16 -9.83
C PRO A 128 -38.65 -1.66 -10.11
N ASP A 129 -37.51 -1.03 -10.38
CA ASP A 129 -37.31 0.26 -11.06
C ASP A 129 -36.33 1.14 -10.26
N ASP A 130 -35.05 0.99 -10.58
CA ASP A 130 -34.12 2.12 -10.79
C ASP A 130 -32.84 1.55 -11.43
N GLU A 131 -32.95 1.40 -12.74
CA GLU A 131 -31.87 1.22 -13.69
C GLU A 131 -31.20 2.59 -13.91
N ASP A 132 -29.94 2.78 -13.52
CA ASP A 132 -29.00 3.47 -14.41
C ASP A 132 -27.50 3.26 -14.09
N THR A 133 -26.84 2.70 -15.11
CA THR A 133 -25.47 2.95 -15.62
C THR A 133 -24.30 3.24 -14.68
N ALA A 134 -23.30 2.35 -14.67
CA ALA A 134 -22.25 2.31 -15.70
C ALA A 134 -21.12 1.34 -15.29
N SER A 135 -21.08 0.19 -15.99
CA SER A 135 -19.97 -0.76 -16.00
C SER A 135 -18.92 -0.32 -17.01
N VAL A 136 -17.65 -0.19 -16.60
CA VAL A 136 -16.52 -0.05 -17.54
C VAL A 136 -15.61 -1.26 -17.37
N VAL A 137 -15.84 -2.24 -18.24
CA VAL A 137 -14.99 -3.41 -18.46
C VAL A 137 -13.81 -3.01 -19.35
N ALA A 138 -12.61 -3.39 -18.92
CA ALA A 138 -11.37 -3.28 -19.68
C ALA A 138 -11.35 -4.25 -20.87
N SER A 139 -10.81 -3.81 -22.01
CA SER A 139 -10.35 -4.69 -23.10
C SER A 139 -9.17 -4.04 -23.85
N PRO A 140 -8.10 -4.79 -24.18
CA PRO A 140 -6.91 -4.25 -24.85
C PRO A 140 -7.06 -4.23 -26.38
N PRO A 141 -6.33 -3.37 -27.13
CA PRO A 141 -6.36 -3.37 -28.59
C PRO A 141 -5.51 -4.49 -29.20
N ARG A 142 -6.02 -5.02 -30.32
CA ARG A 142 -5.57 -6.18 -31.09
C ARG A 142 -4.54 -5.76 -32.16
N GLU A 143 -3.52 -6.58 -32.38
CA GLU A 143 -2.52 -6.45 -33.44
C GLU A 143 -3.16 -6.37 -34.85
N THR A 144 -2.65 -5.47 -35.69
CA THR A 144 -2.95 -5.41 -37.12
C THR A 144 -1.81 -6.06 -37.90
N VAL A 145 -2.06 -7.26 -38.41
CA VAL A 145 -1.23 -7.92 -39.42
C VAL A 145 -1.53 -7.24 -40.76
N GLY A 146 -0.56 -6.50 -41.29
CA GLY A 146 -0.61 -5.99 -42.66
C GLY A 146 -0.21 -7.09 -43.65
N LEU A 147 -1.16 -7.55 -44.46
CA LEU A 147 -0.92 -8.34 -45.66
C LEU A 147 -1.50 -7.56 -46.85
N GLY A 148 -0.67 -7.25 -47.85
CA GLY A 148 -1.13 -6.60 -49.08
C GLY A 148 0.03 -6.21 -50.00
N SER A 149 0.36 -7.10 -50.94
CA SER A 149 1.32 -6.93 -52.02
C SER A 149 0.70 -6.20 -53.23
N ALA A 150 1.51 -5.38 -53.91
CA ALA A 150 1.57 -5.25 -55.37
C ALA A 150 2.84 -4.46 -55.72
#